data_AF-A0A8J3J9J4-F1
#
_entry.id   AF-A0A8J3J9J4-F1
#
_cell.length_a   1.000
_cell.length_b   1.000
_cell.length_c   1.000
_cell.angle_alpha   90.00
_cell.angle_beta   90.00
_cell.angle_gamma   90.00
#
_symmetry.space_group_name_H-M   'P 1'
#
loop_
_entity.id
_entity.type
_entity.pdbx_description
1 polymer ?
#
loop_
_entity_poly.entity_id
_entity_poly.type
_entity_poly.pdbx_seq_one_letter_code
_entity_poly.pdbx_strand_id
1 'polypeptide(L)'
;MNRVWRIALTALVLAFLVPVLVLASVAAGLAPRHWSGIPLSGWDLALIDFKPEQGRLTGPPGQPDPVVDGIIAMDDPGVFMVVPLHDGSVYVASRSLRPSLFLELGSRFDADQVSVVWSPLMGDINPDAGDRGPARTFWQRTEPLATWVTLMVGFPWQLGAGLLLVAAGYTLRARRRAKAGDAEPAAS
;
A
#
# COMPACT_ATOMS: atom_id res chain seq x y z
N MET A 1 -5.34 32.26 -13.26
CA MET A 1 -5.55 30.85 -12.89
C MET A 1 -6.36 30.79 -11.61
N ASN A 2 -7.62 30.33 -11.70
CA ASN A 2 -8.60 30.39 -10.61
C ASN A 2 -8.20 29.49 -9.43
N ARG A 3 -8.63 29.86 -8.21
CA ARG A 3 -8.32 29.09 -6.98
C ARG A 3 -8.76 27.62 -7.09
N VAL A 4 -9.95 27.38 -7.65
CA VAL A 4 -10.50 26.04 -7.89
C VAL A 4 -9.53 25.16 -8.72
N TRP A 5 -8.98 25.70 -9.80
CA TRP A 5 -8.01 24.99 -10.64
C TRP A 5 -6.74 24.60 -9.89
N ARG A 6 -6.26 25.46 -8.98
CA ARG A 6 -5.08 25.14 -8.15
C ARG A 6 -5.38 24.03 -7.16
N ILE A 7 -6.56 24.05 -6.53
CA ILE A 7 -7.00 23.00 -5.60
C ILE A 7 -7.13 21.68 -6.35
N ALA A 8 -7.79 21.67 -7.50
CA ALA A 8 -7.95 20.48 -8.33
C ALA A 8 -6.59 19.91 -8.77
N LEU A 9 -5.68 20.76 -9.24
CA LEU A 9 -4.33 20.34 -9.62
C LEU A 9 -3.55 19.78 -8.42
N THR A 10 -3.65 20.42 -7.25
CA THR A 10 -2.99 19.96 -6.01
C THR A 10 -3.52 18.59 -5.61
N ALA A 11 -4.83 18.40 -5.62
CA ALA A 11 -5.48 17.13 -5.31
C ALA A 11 -5.05 16.04 -6.29
N LEU A 12 -5.01 16.33 -7.59
CA LEU A 12 -4.49 15.42 -8.61
C LEU A 12 -3.03 15.05 -8.35
N VAL A 13 -2.16 16.02 -8.09
CA VAL A 13 -0.74 15.76 -7.80
C VAL A 13 -0.61 14.86 -6.57
N LEU A 14 -1.32 15.14 -5.48
CA LEU A 14 -1.29 14.30 -4.28
C LEU A 14 -1.86 12.90 -4.55
N ALA A 15 -2.93 12.79 -5.34
CA ALA A 15 -3.56 11.54 -5.69
C ALA A 15 -2.62 10.58 -6.45
N PHE A 16 -1.61 11.10 -7.13
CA PHE A 16 -0.55 10.29 -7.75
C PHE A 16 0.70 10.18 -6.87
N LEU A 17 1.12 11.28 -6.25
CA LEU A 17 2.37 11.34 -5.50
C LEU A 17 2.34 10.43 -4.27
N VAL A 18 1.24 10.42 -3.51
CA VAL A 18 1.17 9.65 -2.26
C VAL A 18 1.25 8.14 -2.51
N PRO A 19 0.45 7.54 -3.43
CA PRO A 19 0.61 6.13 -3.77
C PRO A 19 2.01 5.77 -4.25
N VAL A 20 2.64 6.63 -5.07
CA VAL A 20 4.02 6.41 -5.53
C VAL A 20 5.00 6.41 -4.36
N LEU A 21 4.86 7.33 -3.40
CA LEU A 21 5.71 7.36 -2.20
C LEU A 21 5.51 6.12 -1.32
N VAL A 22 4.29 5.62 -1.19
CA VAL A 22 4.01 4.36 -0.47
C VAL A 22 4.74 3.21 -1.16
N LEU A 23 4.50 2.99 -2.45
CA LEU A 23 5.12 1.89 -3.19
C LEU A 23 6.65 2.01 -3.25
N ALA A 24 7.19 3.23 -3.37
CA ALA A 24 8.63 3.46 -3.29
C ALA A 24 9.20 3.13 -1.90
N SER A 25 8.46 3.44 -0.82
CA SER A 25 8.86 3.08 0.55
C SER A 25 8.88 1.56 0.75
N VAL A 26 7.89 0.86 0.20
CA VAL A 26 7.83 -0.62 0.20
C VAL A 26 9.03 -1.18 -0.56
N ALA A 27 9.29 -0.71 -1.79
CA ALA A 27 10.42 -1.16 -2.60
C ALA A 27 11.79 -0.87 -1.96
N ALA A 28 11.87 0.16 -1.11
CA ALA A 28 13.05 0.48 -0.32
C ALA A 28 13.16 -0.32 1.00
N GLY A 29 12.23 -1.23 1.28
CA GLY A 29 12.22 -2.04 2.50
C GLY A 29 11.80 -1.29 3.77
N LEU A 30 11.17 -0.12 3.64
CA LEU A 30 10.79 0.73 4.79
C LEU A 30 9.46 0.31 5.46
N ALA A 31 8.74 -0.65 4.87
CA ALA A 31 7.48 -1.21 5.40
C ALA A 31 6.50 -0.13 5.92
N PRO A 32 5.98 0.76 5.05
CA PRO A 32 5.09 1.83 5.46
C PRO A 32 3.90 1.30 6.25
N ARG A 33 3.57 1.96 7.37
CA ARG A 33 2.50 1.54 8.27
C ARG A 33 1.18 2.23 7.95
N HIS A 34 0.13 1.43 7.90
CA HIS A 34 -1.23 1.91 7.80
C HIS A 34 -1.67 2.55 9.14
N TRP A 35 -2.75 3.35 9.15
CA TRP A 35 -3.34 3.91 10.40
C TRP A 35 -3.65 2.87 11.47
N SER A 36 -3.90 1.63 11.07
CA SER A 36 -4.14 0.50 11.97
C SER A 36 -2.85 -0.08 12.57
N GLY A 37 -1.69 0.49 12.27
CA GLY A 37 -0.37 0.00 12.70
C GLY A 37 0.22 -1.09 11.79
N ILE A 38 -0.62 -1.79 11.02
CA ILE A 38 -0.23 -2.89 10.14
C ILE A 38 0.69 -2.39 9.01
N PRO A 39 1.90 -2.95 8.85
CA PRO A 39 2.81 -2.60 7.77
C PRO A 39 2.40 -3.22 6.42
N LEU A 40 2.58 -2.45 5.36
CA LEU A 40 2.68 -2.97 3.99
C LEU A 40 4.14 -3.34 3.75
N SER A 41 4.49 -4.61 3.94
CA SER A 41 5.88 -5.09 3.95
C SER A 41 6.45 -5.36 2.56
N GLY A 42 5.58 -5.57 1.57
CA GLY A 42 6.01 -5.96 0.24
C GLY A 42 4.99 -5.70 -0.85
N TRP A 43 5.46 -5.77 -2.08
CA TRP A 43 4.60 -5.90 -3.25
C TRP A 43 5.25 -6.85 -4.26
N ASP A 44 4.41 -7.69 -4.86
CA ASP A 44 4.82 -8.69 -5.83
C ASP A 44 4.15 -8.38 -7.17
N LEU A 45 4.96 -7.85 -8.07
CA LEU A 45 4.64 -7.83 -9.48
C LEU A 45 5.38 -9.04 -10.05
N ALA A 46 4.74 -9.90 -10.84
CA ALA A 46 5.26 -11.18 -11.34
C ALA A 46 6.69 -11.22 -11.96
N LEU A 47 7.39 -10.08 -12.08
CA LEU A 47 8.76 -9.90 -12.56
C LEU A 47 9.73 -9.32 -11.50
N ILE A 48 9.23 -8.83 -10.35
CA ILE A 48 10.00 -8.17 -9.29
C ILE A 48 9.45 -8.62 -7.93
N ASP A 49 10.24 -9.42 -7.23
CA ASP A 49 9.87 -9.99 -5.93
C ASP A 49 10.43 -9.10 -4.80
N PHE A 50 9.57 -8.29 -4.19
CA PHE A 50 9.88 -7.55 -2.96
C PHE A 50 9.09 -8.15 -1.79
N LYS A 51 9.42 -9.40 -1.44
CA LYS A 51 8.85 -10.09 -0.28
C LYS A 51 9.86 -10.20 0.86
N PRO A 52 9.41 -10.25 2.12
CA PRO A 52 10.27 -10.68 3.22
C PRO A 52 10.80 -12.10 2.96
N GLU A 53 12.04 -12.37 3.37
CA GLU A 53 12.68 -13.68 3.14
C GLU A 53 11.83 -14.80 3.77
N GLN A 54 11.33 -15.68 2.91
CA GLN A 54 10.77 -16.96 3.32
C GLN A 54 11.95 -17.87 3.70
N GLY A 55 11.91 -18.49 4.85
CA GLY A 55 12.76 -19.65 5.06
C GLY A 55 11.96 -20.89 5.45
N ARG A 56 12.67 -21.95 5.83
CA ARG A 56 12.05 -23.22 6.22
C ARG A 56 11.17 -23.04 7.45
N LEU A 57 9.90 -23.45 7.34
CA LEU A 57 9.00 -23.66 8.48
C LEU A 57 9.76 -24.39 9.60
N THR A 58 10.11 -23.69 10.68
CA THR A 58 10.79 -24.25 11.85
C THR A 58 9.81 -24.73 12.92
N GLY A 59 8.50 -24.49 12.73
CA GLY A 59 7.46 -25.07 13.56
C GLY A 59 7.23 -26.55 13.23
N PRO A 60 6.97 -27.42 14.22
CA PRO A 60 6.60 -28.80 13.95
C PRO A 60 5.36 -28.85 13.05
N PRO A 61 5.33 -29.71 12.01
CA PRO A 61 4.21 -29.81 11.10
C PRO A 61 2.92 -30.14 11.87
N GLY A 62 1.88 -29.33 11.71
CA GLY A 62 0.56 -29.55 12.32
C GLY A 62 0.33 -28.86 13.67
N GLN A 63 1.23 -28.00 14.15
CA GLN A 63 0.89 -27.12 15.28
C GLN A 63 0.03 -25.95 14.78
N PRO A 64 -1.17 -25.73 15.38
CA PRO A 64 -1.99 -24.58 15.03
C PRO A 64 -1.26 -23.29 15.42
N ASP A 65 -1.13 -22.38 14.46
CA ASP A 65 -0.67 -21.01 14.72
C ASP A 65 -1.92 -20.13 14.87
N PRO A 66 -2.20 -19.60 16.08
CA PRO A 66 -3.43 -18.85 16.34
C PRO A 66 -3.56 -17.60 15.47
N VAL A 67 -2.44 -17.04 14.98
CA VAL A 67 -2.45 -15.89 14.07
C VAL A 67 -2.87 -16.35 12.67
N VAL A 68 -2.26 -17.43 12.17
CA VAL A 68 -2.61 -18.01 10.86
C VAL A 68 -4.07 -18.46 10.85
N ASP A 69 -4.50 -19.21 11.86
CA ASP A 69 -5.89 -19.68 11.99
C ASP A 69 -6.87 -18.50 12.11
N GLY A 70 -6.50 -17.47 12.87
CA GLY A 70 -7.29 -16.25 13.03
C GLY A 70 -7.45 -15.47 11.73
N ILE A 71 -6.41 -15.41 10.90
CA ILE A 71 -6.46 -14.75 9.58
C ILE A 71 -7.27 -15.58 8.59
N ILE A 72 -7.10 -16.91 8.57
CA ILE A 72 -7.90 -17.81 7.73
C ILE A 72 -9.39 -17.68 8.07
N ALA A 73 -9.73 -17.55 9.36
CA ALA A 73 -11.09 -17.37 9.84
C ALA A 73 -11.73 -16.00 9.49
N MET A 74 -10.95 -15.01 9.02
CA MET A 74 -11.50 -13.73 8.57
C MET A 74 -12.26 -13.84 7.24
N ASP A 75 -11.94 -14.85 6.41
CA ASP A 75 -12.54 -15.08 5.09
C ASP A 75 -12.57 -13.82 4.20
N ASP A 76 -11.50 -13.00 4.24
CA ASP A 76 -11.42 -11.79 3.40
C ASP A 76 -11.15 -12.19 1.94
N PRO A 77 -11.99 -11.75 0.98
CA PRO A 77 -11.90 -12.18 -0.41
C PRO A 77 -10.70 -11.62 -1.19
N GLY A 78 -9.97 -10.65 -0.64
CA GLY A 78 -8.74 -10.11 -1.19
C GLY A 78 -7.52 -10.94 -0.80
N VAL A 79 -7.57 -11.59 0.37
CA VAL A 79 -6.52 -12.46 0.88
C VAL A 79 -6.53 -13.79 0.13
N PHE A 80 -5.34 -14.25 -0.27
CA PHE A 80 -5.22 -15.52 -1.00
C PHE A 80 -4.10 -16.42 -0.49
N MET A 81 -3.23 -15.89 0.38
CA MET A 81 -2.15 -16.65 0.97
C MET A 81 -1.76 -16.02 2.30
N VAL A 82 -1.49 -16.87 3.28
CA VAL A 82 -0.98 -16.49 4.60
C VAL A 82 0.28 -17.32 4.82
N VAL A 83 1.40 -16.66 5.13
CA VAL A 83 2.70 -17.33 5.23
C VAL A 83 3.39 -16.91 6.52
N PRO A 84 3.72 -17.86 7.40
CA PRO A 84 4.53 -17.58 8.59
C PRO A 84 5.98 -17.30 8.19
N LEU A 85 6.61 -16.38 8.92
CA LEU A 85 7.99 -15.92 8.76
C LEU A 85 8.88 -16.44 9.89
N HIS A 86 10.19 -16.22 9.75
CA HIS A 86 11.23 -16.75 10.65
C HIS A 86 11.25 -16.13 12.04
N ASP A 87 10.81 -14.89 12.14
CA ASP A 87 10.71 -14.12 13.37
C ASP A 87 9.42 -14.41 14.16
N GLY A 88 8.60 -15.37 13.69
CA GLY A 88 7.30 -15.67 14.28
C GLY A 88 6.20 -14.70 13.87
N SER A 89 6.46 -13.78 12.95
CA SER A 89 5.42 -12.97 12.32
C SER A 89 4.79 -13.72 11.14
N VAL A 90 3.68 -13.20 10.63
CA VAL A 90 2.93 -13.75 9.50
C VAL A 90 2.77 -12.64 8.48
N TYR A 91 3.00 -12.94 7.20
CA TYR A 91 2.57 -12.03 6.15
C TYR A 91 1.32 -12.56 5.43
N VAL A 92 0.45 -11.62 5.08
CA VAL A 92 -0.81 -11.84 4.39
C VAL A 92 -0.66 -11.31 2.97
N ALA A 93 -0.65 -12.21 1.99
CA ALA A 93 -0.65 -11.82 0.59
C ALA A 93 -2.09 -11.50 0.15
N SER A 94 -2.29 -10.28 -0.35
CA SER A 94 -3.58 -9.79 -0.83
C SER A 94 -3.48 -9.24 -2.24
N ARG A 95 -4.53 -9.46 -3.05
CA ARG A 95 -4.64 -8.89 -4.41
C ARG A 95 -5.09 -7.42 -4.39
N SER A 96 -5.84 -7.05 -3.36
CA SER A 96 -6.40 -5.72 -3.19
C SER A 96 -6.02 -5.15 -1.83
N LEU A 97 -5.69 -3.87 -1.79
CA LEU A 97 -5.41 -3.17 -0.54
C LEU A 97 -6.69 -2.50 -0.07
N ARG A 98 -7.54 -3.25 0.63
CA ARG A 98 -8.79 -2.74 1.18
C ARG A 98 -8.57 -2.09 2.54
N PRO A 99 -9.20 -0.94 2.86
CA PRO A 99 -9.10 -0.36 4.19
C PRO A 99 -9.59 -1.31 5.29
N SER A 100 -10.64 -2.09 4.99
CA SER A 100 -11.22 -3.07 5.92
C SER A 100 -10.23 -4.14 6.34
N LEU A 101 -9.43 -4.67 5.41
CA LEU A 101 -8.41 -5.68 5.72
C LEU A 101 -7.42 -5.15 6.75
N PHE A 102 -6.88 -3.95 6.53
CA PHE A 102 -5.92 -3.36 7.46
C PHE A 102 -6.53 -3.05 8.83
N LEU A 103 -7.77 -2.55 8.87
CA LEU A 103 -8.47 -2.25 10.11
C LEU A 103 -8.79 -3.53 10.90
N GLU A 104 -9.23 -4.58 10.21
CA GLU A 104 -9.57 -5.85 10.84
C GLU A 104 -8.31 -6.52 11.40
N LEU A 105 -7.23 -6.59 10.61
CA LEU A 105 -5.94 -7.11 11.07
C LEU A 105 -5.43 -6.33 12.28
N GLY A 106 -5.44 -5.00 12.24
CA GLY A 106 -4.98 -4.17 13.36
C GLY A 106 -5.90 -4.17 14.58
N SER A 107 -7.14 -4.65 14.45
CA SER A 107 -8.04 -4.82 15.60
C SER A 107 -7.89 -6.19 16.28
N ARG A 108 -7.38 -7.19 15.55
CA ARG A 108 -7.27 -8.59 16.01
C ARG A 108 -5.87 -9.00 16.42
N PHE A 109 -4.85 -8.40 15.79
CA PHE A 109 -3.46 -8.82 15.94
C PHE A 109 -2.55 -7.64 16.27
N ASP A 110 -1.43 -7.95 16.93
CA ASP A 110 -0.39 -6.95 17.15
C ASP A 110 0.28 -6.57 15.82
N ALA A 111 0.64 -5.30 15.69
CA ALA A 111 1.17 -4.75 14.45
C ALA A 111 2.52 -5.34 14.00
N ASP A 112 3.23 -6.01 14.92
CA ASP A 112 4.51 -6.66 14.65
C ASP A 112 4.34 -8.17 14.35
N GLN A 113 3.14 -8.73 14.57
CA GLN A 113 2.82 -10.12 14.25
C GLN A 113 2.33 -10.29 12.83
N VAL A 114 1.74 -9.26 12.23
CA VAL A 114 1.12 -9.36 10.90
C VAL A 114 1.60 -8.26 9.97
N SER A 115 1.99 -8.64 8.75
CA SER A 115 2.27 -7.69 7.67
C SER A 115 1.48 -8.03 6.41
N VAL A 116 1.26 -7.05 5.54
CA VAL A 116 0.54 -7.23 4.28
C VAL A 116 1.51 -7.15 3.11
N VAL A 117 1.38 -8.08 2.15
CA VAL A 117 2.07 -8.05 0.86
C VAL A 117 1.04 -7.85 -0.24
N TRP A 118 1.25 -6.87 -1.11
CA TRP A 118 0.34 -6.60 -2.23
C TRP A 118 0.76 -7.34 -3.51
N SER A 119 -0.05 -8.26 -4.00
CA SER A 119 0.25 -9.09 -5.17
C SER A 119 -0.89 -9.02 -6.21
N PRO A 120 -1.03 -7.90 -6.95
CA PRO A 120 -2.18 -7.67 -7.83
C PRO A 120 -2.24 -8.62 -9.04
N LEU A 121 -1.11 -9.21 -9.43
CA LEU A 121 -1.01 -10.09 -10.61
C LEU A 121 -1.15 -11.58 -10.26
N MET A 122 -1.23 -11.93 -8.97
CA MET A 122 -1.31 -13.33 -8.58
C MET A 122 -2.69 -13.90 -8.87
N GLY A 123 -2.72 -14.99 -9.63
CA GLY A 123 -3.95 -15.69 -10.00
C GLY A 123 -4.67 -16.32 -8.80
N ASP A 124 -5.86 -16.87 -9.04
CA ASP A 124 -6.61 -17.63 -8.05
C ASP A 124 -5.93 -19.00 -7.82
N ILE A 125 -5.08 -19.10 -6.80
CA ILE A 125 -4.38 -20.35 -6.42
C ILE A 125 -5.25 -21.17 -5.47
N ASN A 126 -6.56 -21.30 -5.73
CA ASN A 126 -7.41 -22.13 -4.89
C ASN A 126 -7.64 -23.47 -5.59
N PRO A 127 -6.81 -24.50 -5.33
CA PRO A 127 -6.90 -25.81 -6.00
C PRO A 127 -8.20 -26.56 -5.69
N ASP A 128 -8.91 -26.18 -4.61
CA ASP A 128 -10.14 -26.85 -4.15
C ASP A 128 -11.43 -26.11 -4.53
N ALA A 129 -11.38 -25.09 -5.39
CA ALA A 129 -12.56 -24.35 -5.83
C ALA A 129 -13.37 -25.12 -6.88
N GLY A 130 -13.84 -26.31 -6.52
CA GLY A 130 -14.65 -27.19 -7.36
C GLY A 130 -16.04 -26.65 -7.73
N ASP A 131 -16.50 -25.51 -7.21
CA ASP A 131 -17.88 -25.07 -7.47
C ASP A 131 -18.20 -23.58 -7.15
N ARG A 132 -17.43 -22.60 -7.67
CA ARG A 132 -17.71 -21.18 -7.36
C ARG A 132 -17.70 -20.24 -8.56
N GLY A 133 -18.80 -20.24 -9.30
CA GLY A 133 -19.26 -19.13 -10.14
C GLY A 133 -18.34 -18.74 -11.31
N PRO A 134 -18.73 -17.72 -12.10
CA PRO A 134 -17.88 -17.22 -13.17
C PRO A 134 -16.57 -16.66 -12.59
N ALA A 135 -15.45 -16.97 -13.24
CA ALA A 135 -14.13 -16.46 -12.86
C ALA A 135 -14.18 -14.92 -12.73
N ARG A 136 -13.77 -14.39 -11.57
CA ARG A 136 -13.74 -12.94 -11.34
C ARG A 136 -12.80 -12.26 -12.34
N THR A 137 -13.20 -11.11 -12.85
CA THR A 137 -12.33 -10.33 -13.73
C THR A 137 -11.16 -9.73 -12.95
N PHE A 138 -10.08 -9.39 -13.65
CA PHE A 138 -8.92 -8.71 -13.05
C PHE A 138 -9.32 -7.48 -12.22
N TRP A 139 -10.26 -6.68 -12.72
CA TRP A 139 -10.78 -5.47 -12.06
C TRP A 139 -11.54 -5.78 -10.77
N GLN A 140 -12.34 -6.85 -10.77
CA GLN A 140 -13.06 -7.31 -9.59
C GLN A 140 -12.14 -7.90 -8.53
N ARG A 141 -11.02 -8.52 -8.93
CA ARG A 141 -10.05 -9.10 -8.00
C ARG A 141 -9.14 -8.06 -7.35
N THR A 142 -8.65 -7.11 -8.14
CA THR A 142 -7.66 -6.12 -7.68
C THR A 142 -8.28 -4.91 -6.99
N GLU A 143 -9.59 -4.69 -7.19
CA GLU A 143 -10.36 -3.55 -6.69
C GLU A 143 -9.56 -2.24 -6.72
N PRO A 144 -9.17 -1.79 -7.92
CA PRO A 144 -8.11 -0.79 -8.05
C PRO A 144 -8.50 0.54 -7.43
N LEU A 145 -9.79 0.89 -7.41
CA LEU A 145 -10.25 2.09 -6.72
C LEU A 145 -10.04 2.00 -5.20
N ALA A 146 -10.42 0.88 -4.58
CA ALA A 146 -10.25 0.67 -3.14
C ALA A 146 -8.75 0.65 -2.77
N THR A 147 -7.96 -0.10 -3.55
CA THR A 147 -6.49 -0.14 -3.42
C THR A 147 -5.89 1.26 -3.53
N TRP A 148 -6.31 2.05 -4.52
CA TRP A 148 -5.79 3.40 -4.73
C TRP A 148 -6.15 4.33 -3.58
N VAL A 149 -7.39 4.28 -3.10
CA VAL A 149 -7.83 5.06 -1.94
C VAL A 149 -7.01 4.68 -0.70
N THR A 150 -6.84 3.38 -0.42
CA THR A 150 -6.02 2.92 0.71
C THR A 150 -4.57 3.41 0.61
N LEU A 151 -3.96 3.38 -0.58
CA LEU A 151 -2.61 3.92 -0.78
C LEU A 151 -2.57 5.45 -0.54
N MET A 152 -3.60 6.19 -0.96
CA MET A 152 -3.67 7.64 -0.80
C MET A 152 -3.86 8.09 0.65
N VAL A 153 -4.76 7.44 1.39
CA VAL A 153 -5.19 7.92 2.71
C VAL A 153 -4.81 7.02 3.86
N GLY A 154 -4.44 5.76 3.61
CA GLY A 154 -4.17 4.77 4.63
C GLY A 154 -2.80 4.92 5.32
N PHE A 155 -1.85 5.60 4.67
CA PHE A 155 -0.45 5.68 5.09
C PHE A 155 -0.06 7.11 5.49
N PRO A 156 -0.17 7.48 6.79
CA PRO A 156 -0.04 8.86 7.26
C PRO A 156 1.28 9.54 6.90
N TRP A 157 2.39 8.84 7.05
CA TRP A 157 3.71 9.43 6.84
C TRP A 157 3.94 9.81 5.38
N GLN A 158 3.52 8.96 4.46
CA GLN A 158 3.63 9.21 3.02
C GLN A 158 2.67 10.31 2.57
N LEU A 159 1.47 10.38 3.15
CA LEU A 159 0.55 11.49 2.94
C LEU A 159 1.18 12.82 3.41
N GLY A 160 1.75 12.84 4.62
CA GLY A 160 2.46 14.00 5.17
C GLY A 160 3.65 14.42 4.31
N ALA A 161 4.48 13.46 3.88
CA ALA A 161 5.61 13.72 2.98
C ALA A 161 5.16 14.28 1.62
N GLY A 162 4.10 13.71 1.03
CA GLY A 162 3.51 14.23 -0.21
C GLY A 162 3.05 15.68 -0.07
N LEU A 163 2.34 16.01 1.02
CA LEU A 163 1.92 17.38 1.33
C LEU A 163 3.11 18.34 1.45
N LEU A 164 4.16 17.93 2.17
CA LEU A 164 5.38 18.72 2.32
C LEU A 164 6.10 18.96 1.00
N LEU A 165 6.22 17.93 0.14
CA LEU A 165 6.84 18.06 -1.19
C LEU A 165 6.06 19.02 -2.10
N VAL A 166 4.74 18.93 -2.08
CA VAL A 166 3.88 19.84 -2.84
C VAL A 166 4.01 21.28 -2.32
N ALA A 167 4.01 21.48 -1.00
CA ALA A 167 4.22 22.79 -0.39
C ALA A 167 5.61 23.36 -0.75
N ALA A 168 6.66 22.55 -0.69
CA ALA A 168 8.01 22.93 -1.11
C ALA A 168 8.06 23.32 -2.60
N GLY A 169 7.38 22.58 -3.48
CA GLY A 169 7.25 22.92 -4.89
C GLY A 169 6.60 24.29 -5.12
N TYR A 170 5.53 24.61 -4.37
CA TYR A 170 4.89 25.92 -4.44
C TYR A 170 5.79 27.06 -3.94
N THR A 171 6.49 26.87 -2.83
CA THR A 171 7.40 27.89 -2.27
C THR A 171 8.58 28.14 -3.19
N LEU A 172 9.19 27.09 -3.77
CA LEU A 172 10.27 27.21 -4.75
C LEU A 172 9.81 27.95 -6.02
N ARG A 173 8.61 27.63 -6.52
CA ARG A 173 8.03 28.33 -7.68
C ARG A 173 7.80 29.81 -7.40
N ALA A 174 7.31 30.16 -6.21
CA ALA A 174 7.12 31.55 -5.81
C ALA A 174 8.46 32.30 -5.74
N ARG A 175 9.50 31.70 -5.14
CA ARG A 175 10.85 32.27 -5.08
C ARG A 175 11.47 32.49 -6.45
N ARG A 176 11.32 31.54 -7.38
CA ARG A 176 11.82 31.69 -8.76
C ARG A 176 11.15 32.84 -9.51
N ARG A 177 9.85 33.06 -9.28
CA ARG A 177 9.12 34.19 -9.88
C ARG A 177 9.56 35.54 -9.32
N ALA A 178 9.78 35.63 -8.00
CA ALA A 178 10.31 36.85 -7.39
C ALA A 178 11.67 37.22 -8.01
N LYS A 179 12.61 36.28 -8.07
CA LYS A 179 13.93 36.49 -8.69
C LYS A 179 13.88 36.86 -10.18
N ALA A 180 12.88 36.37 -10.92
CA ALA A 180 12.71 36.69 -12.34
C ALA A 180 12.11 38.08 -12.56
N GLY A 181 11.26 38.56 -11.64
CA GLY A 181 10.72 39.93 -11.68
C GLY A 181 11.76 40.99 -11.32
N ASP A 182 12.72 40.65 -10.45
CA ASP A 182 13.84 41.54 -10.09
C ASP A 182 14.89 41.66 -11.22
N ALA A 183 14.81 40.82 -12.26
CA ALA A 183 15.78 40.74 -13.34
C ALA A 183 15.36 41.51 -14.61
N GLU A 184 14.27 42.28 -14.58
CA GLU A 184 13.87 43.19 -15.66
C GLU A 184 14.71 44.47 -15.56
N PRO A 185 15.79 44.65 -16.37
CA PRO A 185 16.59 45.85 -16.31
C PRO A 185 15.79 46.98 -16.96
N ALA A 186 15.84 48.15 -16.35
CA ALA A 186 15.39 49.41 -16.93
C ALA A 186 16.01 49.58 -18.33
N ALA A 187 15.24 49.23 -19.37
CA ALA A 187 15.50 49.66 -20.72
C ALA A 187 14.96 51.09 -20.83
N SER A 188 15.81 52.04 -20.44
CA SER A 188 15.69 53.47 -20.73
C SER A 188 16.69 53.86 -21.80
#